data_AF-A0A1G6NX52-F1
#
_entry.id   AF-A0A1G6NX52-F1
#
_cell.length_a   1.000
_cell.length_b   1.000
_cell.length_c   1.000
_cell.angle_alpha   90.00
_cell.angle_beta   90.00
_cell.angle_gamma   90.00
#
_symmetry.space_group_name_H-M   'P 1'
#
loop_
_entity.id
_entity.type
_entity.pdbx_description
1 polymer ?
#
loop_
_entity_poly.entity_id
_entity_poly.type
_entity_poly.pdbx_seq_one_letter_code
_entity_poly.pdbx_strand_id
1 'polypeptide(L)'
;MKKGFFVFFNIIFLFGIYGIVYGNTIDICKVQFDNKNIDLATKSCEQEAKANSIDGFFYLGRIYLNLNHPKTAINFFKKAQQLPSNLSYKGKIYRYMAIAYLNLYLQNKFLYYRDVYLNHRIFIT
;
A
#
# COMPACT_ATOMS: atom_id res chain seq x y z
N MET A 1 -23.09 -24.17 -41.30
CA MET A 1 -23.36 -23.70 -39.92
C MET A 1 -22.36 -24.16 -38.84
N LYS A 2 -21.18 -24.73 -39.16
CA LYS A 2 -20.23 -25.22 -38.12
C LYS A 2 -19.04 -24.28 -37.82
N LYS A 3 -18.65 -23.41 -38.76
CA LYS A 3 -17.46 -22.54 -38.60
C LYS A 3 -17.70 -21.32 -37.70
N GLY A 4 -18.86 -20.66 -37.81
CA GLY A 4 -19.17 -19.47 -37.00
C GLY A 4 -19.30 -19.76 -35.50
N PHE A 5 -19.88 -20.92 -35.15
CA PHE A 5 -19.98 -21.37 -33.75
C PHE A 5 -18.62 -21.66 -33.12
N PHE A 6 -17.69 -22.27 -33.88
CA PHE A 6 -16.34 -22.57 -33.41
C PHE A 6 -15.51 -21.29 -33.17
N VAL A 7 -15.68 -20.27 -34.02
CA VAL A 7 -15.02 -18.96 -33.84
C VAL A 7 -15.58 -18.23 -32.62
N PHE A 8 -16.89 -18.20 -32.45
CA PHE A 8 -17.53 -17.56 -31.30
C PHE A 8 -17.12 -18.22 -29.97
N PHE A 9 -17.06 -19.55 -29.92
CA PHE A 9 -16.59 -20.29 -28.76
C PHE A 9 -15.12 -19.98 -28.42
N ASN A 10 -14.25 -19.90 -29.43
CA ASN A 10 -12.85 -19.51 -29.23
C ASN A 10 -12.70 -18.08 -28.70
N ILE A 11 -13.53 -17.14 -29.15
CA ILE A 11 -13.49 -15.76 -28.68
C ILE A 11 -13.91 -15.69 -27.21
N ILE A 12 -15.01 -16.36 -26.81
CA ILE A 12 -15.43 -16.43 -25.40
C ILE A 12 -14.36 -17.12 -24.54
N PHE A 13 -13.76 -18.19 -25.04
CA PHE A 13 -12.70 -18.90 -24.35
C PHE A 13 -11.46 -18.01 -24.16
N LEU A 14 -11.07 -17.26 -25.19
CA LEU A 14 -9.98 -16.29 -25.10
C LEU A 14 -10.30 -15.17 -24.11
N PHE A 15 -11.51 -14.61 -24.08
CA PHE A 15 -11.92 -13.63 -23.07
C PHE A 15 -11.97 -14.24 -21.65
N GLY A 16 -12.34 -15.51 -21.52
CA GLY A 16 -12.32 -16.25 -20.27
C GLY A 16 -10.90 -16.43 -19.74
N ILE A 17 -9.97 -16.87 -20.60
CA ILE A 17 -8.54 -16.98 -20.25
C ILE A 17 -7.96 -15.59 -19.96
N TYR A 18 -8.31 -14.58 -20.76
CA TYR A 18 -7.88 -13.20 -20.53
C TYR A 18 -8.39 -12.67 -19.18
N GLY A 19 -9.64 -12.97 -18.81
CA GLY A 19 -10.20 -12.67 -17.50
C GLY A 19 -9.55 -13.43 -16.35
N ILE A 20 -9.06 -14.65 -16.57
CA ILE A 20 -8.29 -15.42 -15.57
C ILE A 20 -6.87 -14.89 -15.43
N VAL A 21 -6.21 -14.54 -16.54
CA VAL A 21 -4.83 -14.04 -16.58
C VAL A 21 -4.73 -12.60 -16.05
N TYR A 22 -5.73 -11.76 -16.33
CA TYR A 22 -5.72 -10.34 -15.95
C TYR A 22 -6.66 -9.98 -14.80
N GLY A 23 -7.67 -10.81 -14.50
CA GLY A 23 -8.66 -10.53 -13.46
C GLY A 23 -8.37 -11.18 -12.11
N ASN A 24 -7.31 -11.99 -11.99
CA ASN A 24 -7.10 -12.79 -10.79
C ASN A 24 -5.63 -13.04 -10.43
N THR A 25 -4.76 -12.03 -10.55
CA THR A 25 -3.69 -11.94 -9.57
C THR A 25 -4.36 -11.59 -8.25
N ILE A 26 -4.61 -12.58 -7.40
CA ILE A 26 -4.82 -12.32 -5.97
C ILE A 26 -3.71 -11.33 -5.58
N ASP A 27 -4.06 -10.15 -5.07
CA ASP A 27 -3.08 -9.22 -4.52
C ASP A 27 -2.43 -9.91 -3.32
N ILE A 28 -1.38 -10.70 -3.57
CA ILE A 28 -0.72 -11.54 -2.57
C ILE A 28 -0.26 -10.65 -1.44
N CYS A 29 0.22 -9.45 -1.77
CA CYS A 29 0.51 -8.37 -0.86
C CYS A 29 -0.66 -8.09 0.11
N LYS A 30 -1.86 -7.84 -0.41
CA LYS A 30 -3.04 -7.55 0.40
C LYS A 30 -3.42 -8.73 1.28
N VAL A 31 -3.45 -9.95 0.74
CA VAL A 31 -3.82 -11.14 1.49
C VAL A 31 -2.86 -11.38 2.65
N GLN A 32 -1.55 -11.29 2.39
CA GLN A 32 -0.54 -11.44 3.43
C GLN A 32 -0.62 -10.32 4.48
N PHE A 33 -0.91 -9.09 4.04
CA PHE A 33 -1.15 -7.97 4.93
C PHE A 33 -2.35 -8.19 5.85
N ASP A 34 -3.47 -8.64 5.30
CA ASP A 34 -4.71 -8.90 6.06
C ASP A 34 -4.53 -10.09 7.03
N ASN A 35 -3.70 -11.08 6.66
CA ASN A 35 -3.27 -12.17 7.54
C ASN A 35 -2.30 -11.74 8.65
N LYS A 36 -1.94 -10.45 8.73
CA LYS A 36 -1.01 -9.87 9.71
C LYS A 36 0.39 -10.49 9.69
N ASN A 37 0.77 -11.20 8.63
CA ASN A 37 2.12 -11.70 8.45
C ASN A 37 2.98 -10.60 7.83
N ILE A 38 3.49 -9.70 8.66
CA ILE A 38 4.18 -8.49 8.19
C ILE A 38 5.42 -8.81 7.35
N ASP A 39 6.18 -9.85 7.67
CA ASP A 39 7.39 -10.21 6.92
C ASP A 39 7.07 -10.72 5.51
N LEU A 40 6.09 -11.62 5.38
CA LEU A 40 5.63 -12.08 4.08
C LEU A 40 4.95 -10.96 3.30
N ALA A 41 4.11 -10.17 3.97
CA ALA A 41 3.43 -9.04 3.36
C ALA A 41 4.43 -8.04 2.78
N THR A 42 5.47 -7.68 3.53
CA THR A 42 6.50 -6.75 3.06
C THR A 42 7.16 -7.26 1.78
N LYS A 43 7.61 -8.53 1.77
CA LYS A 43 8.24 -9.13 0.59
C LYS A 43 7.31 -9.16 -0.62
N SER A 44 6.07 -9.59 -0.44
CA SER A 44 5.08 -9.64 -1.52
C SER A 44 4.72 -8.25 -2.05
N CYS A 45 4.51 -7.28 -1.16
CA CYS A 45 4.21 -5.91 -1.55
C CYS A 45 5.40 -5.20 -2.22
N GLU A 46 6.64 -5.49 -1.83
CA GLU A 46 7.85 -5.02 -2.52
C GLU A 46 7.94 -5.56 -3.95
N GLN A 47 7.60 -6.83 -4.15
CA GLN A 47 7.57 -7.43 -5.48
C GLN A 47 6.51 -6.77 -6.36
N GLU A 48 5.31 -6.55 -5.85
CA GLU A 48 4.24 -5.84 -6.58
C GLU A 48 4.62 -4.37 -6.86
N ALA A 49 5.26 -3.70 -5.91
CA ALA A 49 5.75 -2.33 -6.07
C ALA A 49 6.84 -2.23 -7.16
N LYS A 50 7.71 -3.23 -7.31
CA LYS A 50 8.68 -3.31 -8.42
C LYS A 50 8.00 -3.41 -9.78
N ALA A 51 6.82 -4.04 -9.84
CA ALA A 51 5.97 -4.06 -11.03
C ALA A 51 5.17 -2.75 -11.23
N ASN A 52 5.49 -1.70 -10.47
CA ASN A 52 4.83 -0.40 -10.49
C ASN A 52 3.32 -0.48 -10.19
N SER A 53 2.94 -1.44 -9.32
CA SER A 53 1.55 -1.61 -8.87
C SER A 53 1.16 -0.56 -7.83
N ILE A 54 -0.03 0.02 -8.00
CA ILE A 54 -0.60 0.97 -7.03
C ILE A 54 -0.89 0.31 -5.69
N ASP A 55 -1.37 -0.94 -5.70
CA ASP A 55 -1.64 -1.71 -4.50
C ASP A 55 -0.34 -2.03 -3.76
N GLY A 56 0.70 -2.48 -4.48
CA GLY A 56 2.02 -2.72 -3.89
C GLY A 56 2.55 -1.51 -3.11
N PHE A 57 2.54 -0.32 -3.73
CA PHE A 57 2.95 0.90 -3.03
C PHE A 57 2.01 1.30 -1.89
N PHE A 58 0.69 1.16 -2.07
CA PHE A 58 -0.28 1.52 -1.05
C PHE A 58 -0.15 0.66 0.20
N TYR A 59 -0.05 -0.66 0.06
CA TYR A 59 0.09 -1.58 1.19
C TYR A 59 1.48 -1.48 1.84
N LEU A 60 2.56 -1.22 1.09
CA LEU A 60 3.85 -0.87 1.71
C LEU A 60 3.72 0.36 2.60
N GLY A 61 3.01 1.40 2.14
CA GLY A 61 2.73 2.57 2.97
C GLY A 61 2.01 2.21 4.27
N ARG A 62 1.02 1.31 4.22
CA ARG A 62 0.30 0.82 5.41
C ARG A 62 1.19 -0.03 6.32
N ILE A 63 2.06 -0.89 5.77
CA ILE A 63 3.02 -1.68 6.53
C ILE A 63 3.95 -0.77 7.33
N TYR A 64 4.55 0.23 6.67
CA TYR A 64 5.45 1.15 7.35
C TYR A 64 4.73 2.04 8.37
N LEU A 65 3.43 2.32 8.20
CA LEU A 65 2.65 2.95 9.28
C LEU A 65 2.50 2.03 10.49
N ASN A 66 2.18 0.75 10.27
CA ASN A 66 2.05 -0.22 11.35
C ASN A 66 3.37 -0.45 12.10
N LEU A 67 4.51 -0.33 11.39
CA LEU A 67 5.85 -0.37 11.96
C LEU A 67 6.27 0.97 12.63
N ASN A 68 5.37 1.94 12.74
CA ASN A 68 5.63 3.27 13.30
C ASN A 68 6.75 4.04 12.57
N HIS A 69 6.88 3.84 11.27
CA HIS A 69 7.81 4.54 10.37
C HIS A 69 7.04 5.50 9.45
N PRO A 70 6.42 6.58 9.99
CA PRO A 70 5.49 7.41 9.23
C PRO A 70 6.13 8.15 8.06
N LYS A 71 7.41 8.55 8.16
CA LYS A 71 8.14 9.18 7.03
C LYS A 71 8.25 8.23 5.84
N THR A 72 8.64 6.99 6.08
CA THR A 72 8.76 5.96 5.05
C THR A 72 7.41 5.65 4.43
N ALA A 73 6.36 5.55 5.25
CA ALA A 73 5.00 5.36 4.78
C ALA A 73 4.53 6.47 3.82
N ILE A 74 4.77 7.74 4.17
CA ILE A 74 4.43 8.89 3.31
C ILE A 74 5.08 8.75 1.93
N ASN A 75 6.34 8.33 1.87
CA ASN A 75 7.04 8.17 0.59
C ASN A 75 6.38 7.11 -0.29
N PHE A 76 5.95 5.98 0.28
CA PHE A 76 5.23 4.94 -0.45
C PHE A 76 3.84 5.39 -0.91
N PHE A 77 3.09 6.10 -0.06
CA PHE A 77 1.80 6.65 -0.48
C PHE A 77 1.93 7.70 -1.60
N LYS A 78 2.98 8.52 -1.60
CA LYS A 78 3.28 9.45 -2.70
C LYS A 78 3.53 8.71 -4.02
N LYS A 79 4.25 7.58 -3.98
CA LYS A 79 4.42 6.72 -5.18
C LYS A 79 3.08 6.16 -5.66
N ALA A 80 2.24 5.66 -4.75
CA ALA A 80 0.89 5.20 -5.10
C ALA A 80 0.02 6.32 -5.71
N GLN A 81 0.12 7.54 -5.18
CA GLN A 81 -0.63 8.72 -5.66
C GLN A 81 -0.28 9.08 -7.11
N GLN A 82 0.96 8.85 -7.54
CA GLN A 82 1.43 9.16 -8.89
C GLN A 82 0.87 8.21 -9.95
N LEU A 83 0.32 7.06 -9.54
CA LEU A 83 -0.18 6.06 -10.47
C LEU A 83 -1.64 6.30 -10.87
N PRO A 84 -2.02 5.98 -12.12
CA PRO A 84 -3.41 6.06 -12.57
C PRO A 84 -4.33 5.20 -11.69
N SER A 85 -5.42 5.80 -11.22
CA SER A 85 -6.43 5.12 -10.41
C SER A 85 -7.74 5.90 -10.38
N ASN A 86 -8.82 5.21 -10.00
CA ASN A 86 -10.13 5.82 -9.84
C ASN A 86 -10.17 6.78 -8.64
N LEU A 87 -11.17 7.67 -8.63
CA LEU A 87 -11.31 8.70 -7.60
C LEU A 87 -11.45 8.11 -6.18
N SER A 88 -12.14 6.98 -6.05
CA SER A 88 -12.31 6.28 -4.76
C SER A 88 -10.96 5.83 -4.20
N TYR A 89 -10.11 5.25 -5.03
CA TYR A 89 -8.79 4.77 -4.63
C TYR A 89 -7.86 5.94 -4.26
N LYS A 90 -7.89 7.04 -5.04
CA LYS A 90 -7.18 8.28 -4.67
C LYS A 90 -7.62 8.80 -3.30
N GLY A 91 -8.93 8.80 -3.02
CA GLY A 91 -9.47 9.15 -1.71
C GLY A 91 -8.90 8.30 -0.57
N LYS A 92 -8.73 6.99 -0.80
CA LYS A 92 -8.07 6.09 0.17
C LYS A 92 -6.60 6.48 0.40
N ILE A 93 -5.84 6.71 -0.66
CA ILE A 93 -4.43 7.14 -0.56
C ILE A 93 -4.32 8.42 0.26
N TYR A 94 -5.11 9.46 -0.05
CA TYR A 94 -5.07 10.72 0.68
C TYR A 94 -5.43 10.57 2.16
N ARG A 95 -6.43 9.75 2.48
CA ARG A 95 -6.78 9.44 3.86
C ARG A 95 -5.60 8.83 4.62
N TYR A 96 -4.90 7.86 4.03
CA TYR A 96 -3.75 7.22 4.68
C TYR A 96 -2.52 8.14 4.74
N MET A 97 -2.32 9.01 3.76
CA MET A 97 -1.31 10.07 3.85
C MET A 97 -1.59 11.01 5.01
N ALA A 98 -2.84 11.46 5.18
CA ALA A 98 -3.23 12.32 6.30
C ALA A 98 -2.94 11.64 7.66
N ILE A 99 -3.28 10.35 7.79
CA ILE A 99 -2.94 9.54 8.97
C ILE A 99 -1.43 9.51 9.19
N ALA A 100 -0.64 9.31 8.13
CA ALA A 100 0.81 9.26 8.22
C ALA A 100 1.43 10.60 8.65
N TYR A 101 0.94 11.71 8.10
CA TYR A 101 1.34 13.05 8.51
C TYR A 101 0.99 13.35 9.97
N LEU A 102 -0.20 12.93 10.43
CA LEU A 102 -0.60 13.09 11.83
C LEU A 102 0.32 12.31 12.76
N ASN A 103 0.61 11.04 12.45
CA ASN A 103 1.54 10.23 13.24
C ASN A 103 2.94 10.86 13.32
N LEU A 104 3.45 11.37 12.20
CA LEU A 104 4.74 12.05 12.16
C LEU A 104 4.73 13.31 13.04
N TYR A 105 3.66 14.12 12.97
CA TYR A 105 3.51 15.30 13.80
C TYR A 105 3.50 14.94 15.29
N LEU A 106 2.68 13.95 15.68
CA LEU A 106 2.56 13.51 17.07
C LEU A 106 3.90 12.96 17.60
N GLN A 107 4.62 12.19 16.78
CA GLN A 107 5.94 11.67 17.13
C GLN A 107 6.94 12.81 17.37
N ASN A 108 7.00 13.79 16.47
CA ASN A 108 7.90 14.94 16.63
C ASN A 108 7.54 15.77 17.87
N LYS A 109 6.24 15.98 18.12
CA LYS A 109 5.75 16.69 19.30
C LYS A 109 6.10 15.96 20.60
N PHE A 110 5.98 14.64 20.63
CA PHE A 110 6.39 13.82 21.76
C PHE A 110 7.90 13.95 22.05
N LEU A 111 8.74 13.84 21.01
CA LEU A 111 10.20 13.97 21.15
C LEU A 111 10.58 15.34 21.70
N TYR A 112 9.96 16.41 21.20
CA TYR A 112 10.18 17.77 21.70
C TYR A 112 9.93 17.88 23.21
N TYR A 113 8.77 17.42 23.71
CA TYR A 113 8.47 17.52 25.14
C TYR A 113 9.37 16.63 26.00
N ARG A 114 9.73 15.44 25.51
CA ARG A 114 10.68 14.55 26.18
C ARG A 114 12.02 15.25 26.37
N ASP A 115 12.54 15.89 25.33
CA ASP A 115 13.85 16.53 25.37
C ASP A 115 13.84 17.77 26.30
N VAL A 116 12.77 18.57 26.27
CA VAL A 116 12.57 19.68 27.22
C VAL A 116 12.54 19.18 28.67
N TYR A 117 11.80 18.11 28.97
CA TYR A 117 11.73 17.53 30.31
C TYR A 117 13.08 17.03 30.81
N LEU A 118 13.82 16.29 29.97
CA LEU A 118 15.14 15.75 30.32
C LEU A 118 16.14 16.87 30.59
N ASN A 119 16.16 17.92 29.75
CA ASN A 119 17.05 19.06 29.94
C ASN A 119 16.77 19.75 31.28
N HIS A 120 15.50 20.02 31.62
CA HIS A 120 15.16 20.63 32.91
C HIS A 120 15.57 19.78 34.12
N ARG A 121 15.56 18.45 34.01
CA ARG A 121 15.98 17.56 35.11
C ARG A 121 17.48 17.60 35.37
N ILE A 122 18.30 17.75 34.33
CA ILE A 122 19.77 17.80 34.45
C ILE A 122 20.22 19.08 35.16
N PHE A 123 19.47 20.18 35.07
CA PHE A 123 19.82 21.44 35.75
C PHE A 123 19.39 21.52 37.22
N ILE A 124 18.69 20.51 37.74
CA ILE A 124 18.16 20.49 39.12
C ILE A 124 18.87 19.44 40.01
N THR A 125 19.82 18.69 39.45
CA THR A 125 20.72 17.77 40.17
C THR A 125 22.14 18.29 40.14
#